data_AF-T1AXN4-F1
#
_entry.id   AF-T1AXN4-F1
#
_cell.length_a   1.000
_cell.length_b   1.000
_cell.length_c   1.000
_cell.angle_alpha   90.00
_cell.angle_beta   90.00
_cell.angle_gamma   90.00
#
_symmetry.space_group_name_H-M   'P 1'
#
loop_
_entity.id
_entity.type
_entity.pdbx_description
1 polymer ?
#
loop_
_entity_poly.entity_id
_entity_poly.type
_entity_poly.pdbx_seq_one_letter_code
_entity_poly.pdbx_strand_id
1 'polypeptide(L)'
;MDPAVDYETVGAEVMNNIFETLVNYNGTSTAGFVPVLANCVPGTQQCTNEYGNSLVTLVNNQPIYWTFVISGNASFYDPATHASWGVYPSDVMFSITRTLLWLQTPSQYVYNGWIIGQSLLPYGNPNWDGGLHAPWNNTPQNILGSMLVNDSQFCPSAAMTNAHGCITFKAAGSGSDWPFFLQLVGDANGGAIVPCGWFTAQGASVPGFNGTSASHGDGPCLLPGGATSTNSTQFQDYLTSVSPTAYDNVISLGATSPYAPQPSVRWNTVGSGPYYLQSVDQGQGYILQANPAYAQPNCAGQPNCYPAPGKYVAHVNVAWEPSSTGGIEQYIAGQADVAGFYPTDIPT
;
A
#
# COMPACT_ATOMS: atom_id res chain seq x y z
N MET A 1 8.38 -5.20 -8.43
CA MET A 1 7.10 -4.47 -8.46
C MET A 1 6.21 -4.81 -7.27
N ASP A 2 6.71 -5.50 -6.23
CA ASP A 2 5.92 -5.74 -5.02
C ASP A 2 6.18 -4.59 -4.04
N PRO A 3 5.17 -3.80 -3.66
CA PRO A 3 5.39 -2.59 -2.86
C PRO A 3 5.91 -2.85 -1.45
N ALA A 4 5.84 -4.08 -0.92
CA ALA A 4 6.40 -4.41 0.39
C ALA A 4 7.92 -4.67 0.37
N VAL A 5 8.52 -4.75 -0.83
CA VAL A 5 9.90 -5.26 -1.01
C VAL A 5 10.67 -4.46 -2.07
N ASP A 6 9.99 -3.97 -3.11
CA ASP A 6 10.56 -3.13 -4.14
C ASP A 6 10.86 -1.74 -3.57
N TYR A 7 12.14 -1.41 -3.49
CA TYR A 7 12.63 -0.17 -2.89
C TYR A 7 13.73 0.45 -3.75
N GLU A 8 13.38 0.70 -5.01
CA GLU A 8 14.22 1.41 -5.97
C GLU A 8 13.39 2.34 -6.87
N THR A 9 14.05 3.30 -7.52
CA THR A 9 13.39 4.44 -8.18
C THR A 9 12.55 4.05 -9.41
N VAL A 10 13.04 3.13 -10.25
CA VAL A 10 12.33 2.66 -11.46
C VAL A 10 11.09 1.86 -11.04
N GLY A 11 11.25 1.04 -10.01
CA GLY A 11 10.18 0.29 -9.37
C GLY A 11 9.11 1.20 -8.83
N ALA A 12 9.51 2.24 -8.10
CA ALA A 12 8.62 3.26 -7.55
C ALA A 12 7.79 3.97 -8.63
N GLU A 13 8.36 4.28 -9.80
CA GLU A 13 7.61 4.90 -10.92
C GLU A 13 6.44 4.02 -11.36
N VAL A 14 6.70 2.73 -11.58
CA VAL A 14 5.64 1.79 -12.00
C VAL A 14 4.63 1.59 -10.88
N MET A 15 5.09 1.42 -9.64
CA MET A 15 4.22 1.21 -8.48
C MET A 15 3.27 2.38 -8.26
N ASN A 16 3.74 3.62 -8.40
CA ASN A 16 2.93 4.84 -8.28
C ASN A 16 1.79 4.93 -9.33
N ASN A 17 1.88 4.18 -10.42
CA ASN A 17 0.88 4.16 -11.50
C ASN A 17 -0.06 2.94 -11.43
N ILE A 18 0.37 1.86 -10.79
CA ILE A 18 -0.39 0.60 -10.69
C ILE A 18 -1.13 0.49 -9.36
N PHE A 19 -0.50 0.91 -8.27
CA PHE A 19 -1.07 0.82 -6.94
C PHE A 19 -1.54 2.18 -6.46
N GLU A 20 -2.45 2.16 -5.49
CA GLU A 20 -2.87 3.35 -4.79
C GLU A 20 -2.60 3.20 -3.29
N THR A 21 -2.41 4.35 -2.67
CA THR A 21 -2.31 4.53 -1.22
C THR A 21 -3.67 4.99 -0.65
N LEU A 22 -3.79 5.11 0.68
CA LEU A 22 -5.02 5.65 1.29
C LEU A 22 -5.25 7.12 0.96
N VAL A 23 -4.16 7.88 0.94
CA VAL A 23 -4.10 9.32 0.66
C VAL A 23 -2.84 9.60 -0.14
N ASN A 24 -2.76 10.74 -0.81
CA ASN A 24 -1.54 11.18 -1.49
C ASN A 24 -1.31 12.66 -1.26
N TYR A 25 -0.08 13.12 -1.47
CA TYR A 25 0.26 14.53 -1.45
C TYR A 25 -0.56 15.29 -2.50
N ASN A 26 -0.96 16.51 -2.16
CA ASN A 26 -1.69 17.37 -3.09
C ASN A 26 -0.78 18.01 -4.16
N GLY A 27 0.50 17.65 -4.21
CA GLY A 27 1.48 18.18 -5.17
C GLY A 27 1.99 19.61 -4.92
N THR A 28 1.48 20.30 -3.90
CA THR A 28 1.89 21.69 -3.56
C THR A 28 2.46 21.85 -2.15
N SER A 29 2.25 20.86 -1.28
CA SER A 29 2.71 20.88 0.11
C SER A 29 3.01 19.47 0.60
N THR A 30 4.08 19.33 1.39
CA THR A 30 4.41 18.10 2.12
C THR A 30 3.53 17.88 3.36
N ALA A 31 2.63 18.82 3.66
CA ALA A 31 1.64 18.73 4.72
C ALA A 31 0.18 18.74 4.21
N GLY A 32 -0.01 18.80 2.88
CA GLY A 32 -1.32 18.81 2.23
C GLY A 32 -1.58 17.50 1.52
N PHE A 33 -2.73 16.88 1.81
CA PHE A 33 -3.10 15.57 1.28
C PHE A 33 -4.46 15.61 0.61
N VAL A 34 -4.66 14.69 -0.33
CA VAL A 34 -5.93 14.40 -0.98
C VAL A 34 -6.32 12.94 -0.73
N PRO A 35 -7.63 12.65 -0.67
CA PRO A 35 -8.11 11.27 -0.62
C PRO A 35 -7.75 10.51 -1.89
N VAL A 36 -7.37 9.23 -1.75
CA VAL A 36 -7.17 8.30 -2.87
C VAL A 36 -8.08 7.09 -2.67
N LEU A 37 -7.61 6.05 -1.97
CA LEU A 37 -8.47 4.93 -1.57
C LEU A 37 -9.37 5.26 -0.38
N ALA A 38 -9.06 6.31 0.40
CA ALA A 38 -9.96 6.79 1.45
C ALA A 38 -11.01 7.76 0.88
N ASN A 39 -12.22 7.80 1.44
CA ASN A 39 -13.25 8.77 1.02
C ASN A 39 -12.88 10.23 1.35
N CYS A 40 -12.15 10.43 2.45
CA CYS A 40 -11.67 11.72 2.93
C CYS A 40 -10.34 11.54 3.66
N VAL A 41 -9.54 12.59 3.78
CA VAL A 41 -8.30 12.58 4.58
C VAL A 41 -8.67 12.76 6.05
N PRO A 42 -8.31 11.82 6.97
CA PRO A 42 -8.63 11.96 8.39
C PRO A 42 -8.11 13.29 8.96
N GLY A 43 -8.88 13.92 9.83
CA GLY A 43 -8.59 15.24 10.41
C GLY A 43 -9.19 16.41 9.62
N THR A 44 -9.73 16.18 8.43
CA THR A 44 -10.31 17.26 7.60
C THR A 44 -11.77 17.55 7.90
N GLN A 45 -12.22 18.75 7.53
CA GLN A 45 -13.63 19.15 7.60
C GLN A 45 -14.53 18.26 6.74
N GLN A 46 -14.00 17.72 5.62
CA GLN A 46 -14.74 16.79 4.76
C GLN A 46 -15.16 15.55 5.56
N CYS A 47 -14.25 14.92 6.31
CA CYS A 47 -14.60 13.78 7.16
C CYS A 47 -15.66 14.12 8.21
N THR A 48 -15.57 15.31 8.81
CA THR A 48 -16.57 15.77 9.79
C THR A 48 -17.95 15.94 9.16
N ASN A 49 -18.02 16.43 7.93
CA ASN A 49 -19.28 16.58 7.20
C ASN A 49 -19.88 15.23 6.79
N GLU A 50 -19.04 14.27 6.38
CA GLU A 50 -19.49 12.95 5.92
C GLU A 50 -19.85 11.98 7.07
N TYR A 51 -19.06 11.98 8.15
CA TYR A 51 -19.16 10.97 9.21
C TYR A 51 -19.48 11.55 10.59
N GLY A 52 -19.64 12.87 10.71
CA GLY A 52 -19.95 13.55 11.96
C GLY A 52 -18.78 13.66 12.94
N ASN A 53 -17.56 13.25 12.55
CA ASN A 53 -16.35 13.38 13.36
C ASN A 53 -15.10 13.46 12.45
N SER A 54 -13.95 13.81 13.03
CA SER A 54 -12.71 14.02 12.28
C SER A 54 -12.02 12.72 11.83
N LEU A 55 -12.47 11.54 12.26
CA LEU A 55 -11.81 10.25 12.06
C LEU A 55 -10.40 10.16 12.67
N VAL A 56 -10.10 11.05 13.62
CA VAL A 56 -8.84 11.04 14.39
C VAL A 56 -9.19 11.07 15.87
N THR A 57 -8.72 10.07 16.62
CA THR A 57 -8.89 10.04 18.09
C THR A 57 -7.60 10.42 18.79
N LEU A 58 -7.71 11.42 19.67
CA LEU A 58 -6.61 11.88 20.51
C LEU A 58 -6.49 11.05 21.78
N VAL A 59 -5.27 10.71 22.17
CA VAL A 59 -4.94 10.19 23.51
C VAL A 59 -3.86 11.10 24.07
N ASN A 60 -4.09 11.68 25.27
CA ASN A 60 -3.19 12.67 25.87
C ASN A 60 -2.84 13.83 24.92
N ASN A 61 -3.85 14.37 24.22
CA ASN A 61 -3.72 15.43 23.21
C ASN A 61 -2.86 15.09 21.97
N GLN A 62 -2.55 13.81 21.74
CA GLN A 62 -1.79 13.34 20.57
C GLN A 62 -2.69 12.47 19.68
N PRO A 63 -2.68 12.63 18.35
CA PRO A 63 -3.47 11.80 17.45
C PRO A 63 -2.88 10.40 17.37
N ILE A 64 -3.52 9.46 18.05
CA ILE A 64 -3.07 8.06 18.13
C ILE A 64 -3.84 7.17 17.17
N TYR A 65 -5.16 7.37 17.05
CA TYR A 65 -5.97 6.55 16.16
C TYR A 65 -6.39 7.34 14.92
N TRP A 66 -6.08 6.79 13.75
CA TRP A 66 -6.34 7.38 12.45
C TRP A 66 -7.21 6.45 11.63
N THR A 67 -8.46 6.83 11.42
CA THR A 67 -9.46 6.01 10.74
C THR A 67 -9.64 6.45 9.30
N PHE A 68 -9.42 5.54 8.36
CA PHE A 68 -9.64 5.75 6.94
C PHE A 68 -10.87 4.93 6.52
N VAL A 69 -11.91 5.62 6.06
CA VAL A 69 -13.07 4.98 5.42
C VAL A 69 -12.69 4.67 3.98
N ILE A 70 -12.71 3.40 3.60
CA ILE A 70 -12.31 2.94 2.27
C ILE A 70 -13.41 3.30 1.25
N SER A 71 -12.99 3.86 0.13
CA SER A 71 -13.85 4.24 -0.97
C SER A 71 -14.54 3.03 -1.55
N GLY A 72 -15.86 3.14 -1.68
CA GLY A 72 -16.66 2.06 -2.21
C GLY A 72 -16.60 1.86 -3.71
N ASN A 73 -16.02 2.83 -4.42
CA ASN A 73 -15.86 2.75 -5.86
C ASN A 73 -14.49 2.16 -6.25
N ALA A 74 -13.53 2.15 -5.33
CA ALA A 74 -12.19 1.66 -5.59
C ALA A 74 -12.21 0.16 -5.91
N SER A 75 -11.54 -0.22 -6.99
CA SER A 75 -11.51 -1.61 -7.46
C SER A 75 -10.11 -2.00 -7.93
N PHE A 76 -9.71 -3.22 -7.63
CA PHE A 76 -8.58 -3.87 -8.26
C PHE A 76 -8.95 -4.36 -9.67
N TYR A 77 -7.96 -4.50 -10.53
CA TYR A 77 -8.11 -5.08 -11.87
C TYR A 77 -7.03 -6.11 -12.16
N ASP A 78 -7.45 -7.32 -12.49
CA ASP A 78 -6.55 -8.39 -12.93
C ASP A 78 -6.46 -8.42 -14.47
N PRO A 79 -5.32 -8.05 -15.05
CA PRO A 79 -5.16 -8.05 -16.50
C PRO A 79 -5.14 -9.45 -17.12
N ALA A 80 -4.84 -10.50 -16.35
CA ALA A 80 -4.80 -11.87 -16.86
C ALA A 80 -6.20 -12.47 -17.05
N THR A 81 -7.14 -12.11 -16.17
CA THR A 81 -8.50 -12.63 -16.18
C THR A 81 -9.55 -11.60 -16.62
N HIS A 82 -9.17 -10.33 -16.72
CA HIS A 82 -10.05 -9.17 -16.90
C HIS A 82 -11.09 -8.98 -15.78
N ALA A 83 -10.88 -9.63 -14.63
CA ALA A 83 -11.73 -9.49 -13.47
C ALA A 83 -11.45 -8.16 -12.74
N SER A 84 -12.48 -7.62 -12.08
CA SER A 84 -12.33 -6.51 -11.14
C SER A 84 -13.19 -6.74 -9.91
N TRP A 85 -12.71 -6.28 -8.76
CA TRP A 85 -13.40 -6.39 -7.47
C TRP A 85 -12.99 -5.25 -6.54
N GLY A 86 -13.80 -4.98 -5.53
CA GLY A 86 -13.59 -3.85 -4.63
C GLY A 86 -12.28 -3.93 -3.85
N VAL A 87 -11.79 -2.77 -3.42
CA VAL A 87 -10.72 -2.66 -2.40
C VAL A 87 -11.35 -2.69 -1.01
N TYR A 88 -10.85 -3.54 -0.12
CA TYR A 88 -11.40 -3.74 1.22
C TYR A 88 -10.42 -3.34 2.33
N PRO A 89 -10.91 -3.00 3.54
CA PRO A 89 -10.03 -2.75 4.68
C PRO A 89 -9.08 -3.91 5.05
N SER A 90 -9.45 -5.15 4.73
CA SER A 90 -8.59 -6.32 4.92
C SER A 90 -7.40 -6.33 3.96
N ASP A 91 -7.57 -5.82 2.74
CA ASP A 91 -6.45 -5.61 1.80
C ASP A 91 -5.45 -4.61 2.36
N VAL A 92 -5.95 -3.56 3.02
CA VAL A 92 -5.08 -2.58 3.69
C VAL A 92 -4.30 -3.21 4.83
N MET A 93 -4.97 -3.92 5.74
CA MET A 93 -4.28 -4.60 6.84
C MET A 93 -3.27 -5.62 6.31
N PHE A 94 -3.62 -6.39 5.28
CA PHE A 94 -2.70 -7.34 4.65
C PHE A 94 -1.47 -6.63 4.08
N SER A 95 -1.68 -5.56 3.31
CA SER A 95 -0.60 -4.81 2.64
C SER A 95 0.39 -4.26 3.65
N ILE A 96 -0.12 -3.58 4.68
CA ILE A 96 0.72 -3.01 5.74
C ILE A 96 1.37 -4.11 6.59
N THR A 97 0.66 -5.22 6.87
CA THR A 97 1.27 -6.36 7.57
C THR A 97 2.44 -6.91 6.77
N ARG A 98 2.26 -7.10 5.45
CA ARG A 98 3.27 -7.59 4.53
C ARG A 98 4.49 -6.68 4.49
N THR A 99 4.29 -5.37 4.34
CA THR A 99 5.37 -4.35 4.44
C THR A 99 6.12 -4.46 5.78
N LEU A 100 5.41 -4.66 6.89
CA LEU A 100 5.99 -4.79 8.23
C LEU A 100 6.66 -6.16 8.51
N LEU A 101 6.67 -7.09 7.55
CA LEU A 101 7.50 -8.30 7.69
C LEU A 101 8.97 -8.00 7.43
N TRP A 102 9.27 -7.02 6.58
CA TRP A 102 10.64 -6.76 6.13
C TRP A 102 11.06 -5.32 6.44
N LEU A 103 10.94 -4.91 7.71
CA LEU A 103 11.41 -3.58 8.11
C LEU A 103 12.84 -3.51 8.65
N GLN A 104 13.42 -4.64 9.02
CA GLN A 104 14.70 -4.68 9.76
C GLN A 104 15.64 -5.76 9.27
N THR A 105 15.25 -6.48 8.22
CA THR A 105 15.90 -7.69 7.77
C THR A 105 17.39 -7.43 7.68
N PRO A 106 18.23 -8.02 8.58
CA PRO A 106 19.67 -7.82 8.54
C PRO A 106 20.17 -8.51 7.29
N SER A 107 20.19 -7.75 6.20
CA SER A 107 20.43 -8.25 4.87
C SER A 107 21.19 -7.20 4.07
N GLN A 108 21.88 -7.63 3.03
CA GLN A 108 22.49 -6.73 2.05
C GLN A 108 21.45 -5.89 1.26
N TYR A 109 20.16 -6.17 1.46
CA TYR A 109 19.04 -5.51 0.82
C TYR A 109 18.31 -4.64 1.84
N VAL A 110 18.07 -3.39 1.48
CA VAL A 110 17.24 -2.48 2.28
C VAL A 110 15.83 -2.55 1.73
N TYR A 111 14.89 -2.94 2.58
CA TYR A 111 13.45 -2.90 2.29
C TYR A 111 12.83 -1.66 2.94
N ASN A 112 11.61 -1.33 2.56
CA ASN A 112 10.93 -0.09 2.94
C ASN A 112 10.08 -0.19 4.21
N GLY A 113 9.97 -1.37 4.83
CA GLY A 113 9.08 -1.57 5.98
C GLY A 113 9.36 -0.66 7.17
N TRP A 114 10.60 -0.18 7.33
CA TRP A 114 10.98 0.71 8.44
C TRP A 114 10.28 2.05 8.39
N ILE A 115 9.88 2.50 7.19
CA ILE A 115 9.25 3.79 6.94
C ILE A 115 7.94 3.89 7.73
N ILE A 116 7.04 2.91 7.58
CA ILE A 116 5.77 2.90 8.33
C ILE A 116 5.92 2.24 9.71
N GLY A 117 6.86 1.32 9.87
CA GLY A 117 7.10 0.59 11.12
C GLY A 117 7.44 1.47 12.31
N GLN A 118 8.22 2.53 12.09
CA GLN A 118 8.55 3.52 13.14
C GLN A 118 7.32 4.24 13.72
N SER A 119 6.19 4.25 13.01
CA SER A 119 4.96 4.89 13.48
C SER A 119 3.98 3.92 14.13
N LEU A 120 4.05 2.64 13.77
CA LEU A 120 3.06 1.63 14.18
C LEU A 120 3.57 0.72 15.29
N LEU A 121 4.87 0.44 15.33
CA LEU A 121 5.43 -0.62 16.18
C LEU A 121 6.20 -0.04 17.37
N PRO A 122 6.17 -0.70 18.54
CA PRO A 122 7.03 -0.32 19.66
C PRO A 122 8.48 -0.77 19.41
N TYR A 123 9.43 -0.29 20.22
CA TYR A 123 10.81 -0.78 20.18
C TYR A 123 10.89 -2.27 20.54
N GLY A 124 11.73 -2.99 19.79
CA GLY A 124 12.08 -4.38 19.99
C GLY A 124 13.23 -4.57 20.99
N ASN A 125 13.36 -5.80 21.49
CA ASN A 125 14.46 -6.19 22.38
C ASN A 125 15.46 -7.06 21.60
N PRO A 126 16.67 -6.55 21.27
CA PRO A 126 17.64 -7.30 20.48
C PRO A 126 18.18 -8.57 21.16
N ASN A 127 17.96 -8.73 22.48
CA ASN A 127 18.42 -9.90 23.23
C ASN A 127 17.41 -11.06 23.26
N TRP A 128 16.21 -10.87 22.73
CA TRP A 128 15.14 -11.88 22.83
C TRP A 128 15.31 -13.00 21.80
N ASP A 129 15.71 -12.67 20.58
CA ASP A 129 15.65 -13.53 19.39
C ASP A 129 16.89 -13.38 18.48
N GLY A 130 17.99 -12.84 19.01
CA GLY A 130 19.17 -12.51 18.21
C GLY A 130 19.03 -11.24 17.37
N GLY A 131 18.00 -10.42 17.63
CA GLY A 131 17.78 -9.13 16.99
C GLY A 131 16.91 -9.17 15.75
N LEU A 132 16.21 -10.28 15.49
CA LEU A 132 15.33 -10.42 14.32
C LEU A 132 14.18 -9.42 14.35
N HIS A 133 13.64 -9.16 15.54
CA HIS A 133 12.57 -8.18 15.80
C HIS A 133 13.10 -6.87 16.45
N ALA A 134 14.32 -6.44 16.12
CA ALA A 134 14.89 -5.15 16.58
C ALA A 134 15.48 -4.31 15.42
N PRO A 135 15.38 -2.95 15.44
CA PRO A 135 14.95 -2.10 16.55
C PRO A 135 13.44 -1.99 16.81
N TRP A 136 12.54 -2.41 15.92
CA TRP A 136 11.09 -2.36 16.17
C TRP A 136 10.49 -3.75 16.31
N ASN A 137 9.58 -3.92 17.26
CA ASN A 137 8.98 -5.21 17.54
C ASN A 137 7.91 -5.57 16.50
N ASN A 138 8.30 -6.33 15.48
CA ASN A 138 7.42 -6.75 14.38
C ASN A 138 6.89 -8.18 14.54
N THR A 139 6.64 -8.58 15.79
CA THR A 139 5.89 -9.81 16.06
C THR A 139 4.45 -9.70 15.52
N PRO A 140 3.79 -10.83 15.22
CA PRO A 140 2.43 -10.84 14.72
C PRO A 140 1.46 -10.02 15.59
N GLN A 141 1.60 -10.09 16.92
CA GLN A 141 0.72 -9.38 17.85
C GLN A 141 0.88 -7.86 17.76
N ASN A 142 2.12 -7.37 17.60
CA ASN A 142 2.37 -5.94 17.47
C ASN A 142 1.95 -5.42 16.10
N ILE A 143 2.23 -6.16 15.02
CA ILE A 143 1.79 -5.78 13.68
C ILE A 143 0.26 -5.75 13.60
N LEU A 144 -0.40 -6.87 13.88
CA LEU A 144 -1.86 -6.98 13.76
C LEU A 144 -2.58 -6.10 14.79
N GLY A 145 -2.02 -5.94 16.00
CA GLY A 145 -2.57 -5.08 17.04
C GLY A 145 -2.40 -3.57 16.79
N SER A 146 -1.60 -3.18 15.80
CA SER A 146 -1.45 -1.77 15.39
C SER A 146 -2.56 -1.30 14.43
N MET A 147 -3.44 -2.20 14.01
CA MET A 147 -4.46 -1.96 12.99
C MET A 147 -5.81 -2.55 13.40
N LEU A 148 -6.89 -1.81 13.15
CA LEU A 148 -8.25 -2.19 13.52
C LEU A 148 -9.16 -2.09 12.30
N VAL A 149 -9.70 -3.22 11.86
CA VAL A 149 -10.58 -3.32 10.69
C VAL A 149 -12.01 -3.38 11.16
N ASN A 150 -12.86 -2.48 10.64
CA ASN A 150 -14.29 -2.41 10.96
C ASN A 150 -14.54 -2.45 12.48
N ASP A 151 -13.70 -1.73 13.22
CA ASP A 151 -13.79 -1.65 14.67
C ASP A 151 -14.87 -0.64 15.04
N SER A 152 -15.90 -1.10 15.74
CA SER A 152 -17.09 -0.33 16.09
C SER A 152 -16.81 0.87 17.00
N GLN A 153 -15.65 0.93 17.66
CA GLN A 153 -15.25 2.09 18.44
C GLN A 153 -14.82 3.27 17.56
N PHE A 154 -14.22 2.99 16.40
CA PHE A 154 -13.55 4.01 15.58
C PHE A 154 -14.15 4.17 14.19
N CYS A 155 -14.55 3.06 13.56
CA CYS A 155 -15.20 3.07 12.26
C CYS A 155 -16.65 3.53 12.41
N PRO A 156 -17.05 4.64 11.74
CA PRO A 156 -18.43 5.11 11.81
C PRO A 156 -19.41 4.06 11.30
N SER A 157 -20.58 3.96 11.93
CA SER A 157 -21.64 3.04 11.47
C SER A 157 -22.09 3.31 10.04
N ALA A 158 -22.05 4.57 9.59
CA ALA A 158 -22.34 4.96 8.21
C ALA A 158 -21.32 4.40 7.19
N ALA A 159 -20.12 4.02 7.62
CA ALA A 159 -19.09 3.43 6.76
C ALA A 159 -19.11 1.89 6.75
N MET A 160 -19.65 1.25 7.79
CA MET A 160 -19.69 -0.21 7.94
C MET A 160 -20.83 -0.82 7.12
N THR A 161 -20.53 -1.27 5.91
CA THR A 161 -21.47 -2.00 5.04
C THR A 161 -20.84 -3.32 4.57
N ASN A 162 -21.57 -4.15 3.82
CA ASN A 162 -21.01 -5.41 3.30
C ASN A 162 -19.98 -5.21 2.17
N ALA A 163 -19.97 -4.04 1.53
CA ALA A 163 -19.06 -3.71 0.43
C ALA A 163 -17.95 -2.73 0.86
N HIS A 164 -18.11 -2.07 2.02
CA HIS A 164 -17.29 -0.92 2.45
C HIS A 164 -17.02 -0.99 3.95
N GLY A 165 -15.91 -0.39 4.38
CA GLY A 165 -15.56 -0.38 5.79
C GLY A 165 -14.44 0.60 6.07
N CYS A 166 -13.83 0.46 7.25
CA CYS A 166 -12.71 1.29 7.65
C CYS A 166 -11.54 0.46 8.14
N ILE A 167 -10.36 1.04 7.96
CA ILE A 167 -9.14 0.66 8.67
C ILE A 167 -8.79 1.78 9.64
N THR A 168 -8.45 1.44 10.87
CA THR A 168 -7.93 2.39 11.86
C THR A 168 -6.53 1.97 12.25
N PHE A 169 -5.57 2.89 12.12
CA PHE A 169 -4.20 2.67 12.57
C PHE A 169 -3.99 3.25 13.96
N LYS A 170 -3.27 2.51 14.79
CA LYS A 170 -2.76 2.97 16.08
C LYS A 170 -1.31 3.43 15.90
N ALA A 171 -1.11 4.71 15.60
CA ALA A 171 0.17 5.34 15.32
C ALA A 171 1.01 5.64 16.59
N ALA A 172 1.12 4.66 17.50
CA ALA A 172 1.74 4.81 18.81
C ALA A 172 3.28 4.63 18.82
N GLY A 173 3.90 4.25 17.69
CA GLY A 173 5.34 3.97 17.57
C GLY A 173 6.24 5.20 17.46
N SER A 174 5.66 6.39 17.22
CA SER A 174 6.23 7.76 17.07
C SER A 174 5.45 8.55 16.00
N GLY A 175 4.43 7.94 15.39
CA GLY A 175 3.62 8.52 14.32
C GLY A 175 2.61 9.58 14.75
N SER A 176 2.57 9.96 16.02
CA SER A 176 1.53 10.87 16.52
C SER A 176 1.70 12.31 16.06
N ASP A 177 2.83 12.69 15.48
CA ASP A 177 2.99 14.05 14.98
C ASP A 177 2.16 14.26 13.71
N TRP A 178 1.34 15.31 13.68
CA TRP A 178 0.69 15.74 12.45
C TRP A 178 1.68 16.50 11.56
N PRO A 179 1.80 16.22 10.24
CA PRO A 179 1.08 15.23 9.44
C PRO A 179 1.90 13.95 9.18
N PHE A 180 2.88 13.64 10.02
CA PHE A 180 3.88 12.60 9.77
C PHE A 180 3.25 11.26 9.43
N PHE A 181 2.23 10.80 10.17
CA PHE A 181 1.58 9.52 9.83
C PHE A 181 0.94 9.52 8.43
N LEU A 182 0.34 10.62 7.99
CA LEU A 182 -0.24 10.76 6.64
C LEU A 182 0.85 10.68 5.55
N GLN A 183 2.05 11.19 5.82
CA GLN A 183 3.19 11.07 4.90
C GLN A 183 3.57 9.60 4.68
N LEU A 184 3.53 8.79 5.73
CA LEU A 184 3.93 7.39 5.67
C LEU A 184 2.90 6.51 4.96
N VAL A 185 1.60 6.72 5.22
CA VAL A 185 0.54 5.97 4.51
C VAL A 185 0.31 6.48 3.08
N GLY A 186 0.84 7.66 2.74
CA GLY A 186 0.80 8.23 1.39
C GLY A 186 2.03 7.94 0.55
N ASP A 187 3.05 7.28 1.10
CA ASP A 187 4.20 6.78 0.36
C ASP A 187 3.87 5.42 -0.26
N ALA A 188 3.89 5.32 -1.59
CA ALA A 188 3.65 4.05 -2.27
C ALA A 188 4.71 3.00 -1.94
N ASN A 189 5.91 3.42 -1.54
CA ASN A 189 6.96 2.54 -1.02
C ASN A 189 6.62 2.13 0.43
N GLY A 190 5.64 1.23 0.55
CA GLY A 190 5.26 0.56 1.80
C GLY A 190 3.83 0.85 2.24
N GLY A 191 3.23 1.94 1.77
CA GLY A 191 1.83 2.31 1.98
C GLY A 191 0.88 1.94 0.83
N ALA A 192 1.40 1.45 -0.29
CA ALA A 192 0.57 0.98 -1.41
C ALA A 192 -0.25 -0.25 -1.04
N ILE A 193 -1.49 -0.30 -1.52
CA ILE A 193 -2.45 -1.34 -1.19
C ILE A 193 -2.51 -2.38 -2.31
N VAL A 194 -2.40 -3.65 -1.92
CA VAL A 194 -2.42 -4.81 -2.81
C VAL A 194 -3.59 -5.74 -2.48
N PRO A 195 -4.11 -6.50 -3.47
CA PRO A 195 -5.20 -7.44 -3.24
C PRO A 195 -4.71 -8.65 -2.45
N CYS A 196 -5.15 -8.75 -1.20
CA CYS A 196 -4.76 -9.81 -0.27
C CYS A 196 -5.11 -11.20 -0.79
N GLY A 197 -6.30 -11.35 -1.37
CA GLY A 197 -6.77 -12.59 -1.96
C GLY A 197 -5.85 -13.12 -3.05
N TRP A 198 -5.56 -12.24 -4.03
CA TRP A 198 -4.73 -12.55 -5.19
C TRP A 198 -3.29 -12.81 -4.78
N PHE A 199 -2.69 -11.98 -3.91
CA PHE A 199 -1.34 -12.21 -3.38
C PHE A 199 -1.21 -13.57 -2.69
N THR A 200 -2.21 -13.95 -1.89
CA THR A 200 -2.23 -15.28 -1.26
C THR A 200 -2.32 -16.41 -2.31
N ALA A 201 -3.16 -16.25 -3.35
CA ALA A 201 -3.27 -17.22 -4.44
C ALA A 201 -1.96 -17.36 -5.25
N GLN A 202 -1.17 -16.29 -5.36
CA GLN A 202 0.16 -16.29 -5.99
C GLN A 202 1.28 -16.86 -5.11
N GLY A 203 0.98 -17.23 -3.85
CA GLY A 203 1.97 -17.72 -2.89
C GLY A 203 2.76 -16.61 -2.18
N ALA A 204 2.44 -15.33 -2.42
CA ALA A 204 3.02 -14.18 -1.73
C ALA A 204 2.20 -13.81 -0.47
N SER A 205 1.81 -14.83 0.31
CA SER A 205 0.91 -14.70 1.45
C SER A 205 1.58 -14.15 2.71
N VAL A 206 0.76 -13.75 3.67
CA VAL A 206 1.15 -13.44 5.04
C VAL A 206 0.55 -14.52 5.95
N PRO A 207 1.30 -15.12 6.89
CA PRO A 207 0.74 -16.16 7.74
C PRO A 207 -0.48 -15.65 8.53
N GLY A 208 -1.56 -16.45 8.53
CA GLY A 208 -2.86 -16.08 9.09
C GLY A 208 -3.87 -15.53 8.08
N PHE A 209 -3.43 -15.00 6.94
CA PHE A 209 -4.32 -14.54 5.86
C PHE A 209 -4.56 -15.67 4.85
N ASN A 210 -5.75 -16.26 4.88
CA ASN A 210 -6.09 -17.42 4.05
C ASN A 210 -6.53 -17.05 2.62
N GLY A 211 -6.52 -15.75 2.26
CA GLY A 211 -6.96 -15.29 0.94
C GLY A 211 -8.48 -15.39 0.76
N THR A 212 -8.92 -15.81 -0.43
CA THR A 212 -10.33 -16.00 -0.77
C THR A 212 -10.59 -17.42 -1.27
N SER A 213 -11.87 -17.77 -1.46
CA SER A 213 -12.25 -19.05 -2.08
C SER A 213 -12.19 -19.04 -3.61
N ALA A 214 -11.90 -17.89 -4.24
CA ALA A 214 -11.79 -17.79 -5.70
C ALA A 214 -10.47 -18.40 -6.16
N SER A 215 -10.47 -19.11 -7.29
CA SER A 215 -9.29 -19.83 -7.79
C SER A 215 -8.11 -18.90 -8.15
N HIS A 216 -8.41 -17.65 -8.54
CA HIS A 216 -7.40 -16.63 -8.84
C HIS A 216 -7.18 -15.65 -7.67
N GLY A 217 -7.85 -15.88 -6.53
CA GLY A 217 -7.77 -15.00 -5.37
C GLY A 217 -8.58 -13.71 -5.49
N ASP A 218 -9.50 -13.63 -6.46
CA ASP A 218 -10.39 -12.48 -6.64
C ASP A 218 -11.28 -12.27 -5.39
N GLY A 219 -11.52 -11.00 -5.05
CA GLY A 219 -12.43 -10.61 -3.98
C GLY A 219 -11.79 -10.32 -2.61
N PRO A 220 -12.62 -10.07 -1.58
CA PRO A 220 -12.16 -9.71 -0.25
C PRO A 220 -11.50 -10.89 0.44
N CYS A 221 -10.30 -10.68 0.99
CA CYS A 221 -9.73 -11.66 1.91
C CYS A 221 -10.26 -11.49 3.33
N LEU A 222 -10.27 -12.59 4.08
CA LEU A 222 -10.56 -12.57 5.50
C LEU A 222 -9.30 -12.23 6.31
N LEU A 223 -9.52 -11.56 7.44
CA LEU A 223 -8.51 -11.34 8.47
C LEU A 223 -8.15 -12.68 9.14
N PRO A 224 -7.01 -12.74 9.85
CA PRO A 224 -6.66 -13.89 10.66
C PRO A 224 -7.78 -14.38 11.57
N GLY A 225 -7.92 -15.70 11.68
CA GLY A 225 -9.06 -16.35 12.31
C GLY A 225 -10.32 -16.46 11.41
N GLY A 226 -10.27 -16.00 10.16
CA GLY A 226 -11.42 -16.02 9.26
C GLY A 226 -12.42 -14.89 9.54
N ALA A 227 -11.92 -13.76 10.05
CA ALA A 227 -12.73 -12.64 10.51
C ALA A 227 -12.91 -11.55 9.46
N THR A 228 -13.96 -10.74 9.62
CA THR A 228 -14.21 -9.52 8.82
C THR A 228 -14.09 -8.23 9.63
N SER A 229 -13.87 -8.36 10.95
CA SER A 229 -13.65 -7.25 11.88
C SER A 229 -12.69 -7.66 12.99
N THR A 230 -11.89 -6.71 13.45
CA THR A 230 -11.00 -6.92 14.61
C THR A 230 -11.75 -7.03 15.92
N ASN A 231 -13.02 -6.61 16.02
CA ASN A 231 -13.84 -6.86 17.22
C ASN A 231 -14.36 -8.31 17.31
N SER A 232 -14.22 -9.10 16.25
CA SER A 232 -14.71 -10.48 16.24
C SER A 232 -13.92 -11.37 17.21
N THR A 233 -14.62 -12.32 17.85
CA THR A 233 -13.98 -13.30 18.74
C THR A 233 -12.91 -14.10 18.01
N GLN A 234 -13.14 -14.47 16.74
CA GLN A 234 -12.20 -15.23 15.92
C GLN A 234 -10.85 -14.50 15.74
N PHE A 235 -10.88 -13.19 15.47
CA PHE A 235 -9.66 -12.41 15.34
C PHE A 235 -8.94 -12.26 16.68
N GLN A 236 -9.68 -12.01 17.76
CA GLN A 236 -9.11 -11.86 19.10
C GLN A 236 -8.48 -13.19 19.60
N ASP A 237 -9.14 -14.32 19.35
CA ASP A 237 -8.61 -15.65 19.65
C ASP A 237 -7.33 -15.92 18.85
N TYR A 238 -7.29 -15.56 17.56
CA TYR A 238 -6.07 -15.67 16.76
C TYR A 238 -4.95 -14.78 17.33
N LEU A 239 -5.23 -13.49 17.58
CA LEU A 239 -4.25 -12.51 18.04
C LEU A 239 -3.61 -12.92 19.38
N THR A 240 -4.40 -13.51 20.27
CA THR A 240 -3.92 -13.96 21.59
C THR A 240 -3.21 -15.32 21.56
N SER A 241 -3.45 -16.14 20.54
CA SER A 241 -2.87 -17.49 20.44
C SER A 241 -1.70 -17.62 19.47
N VAL A 242 -1.56 -16.71 18.50
CA VAL A 242 -0.45 -16.72 17.54
C VAL A 242 0.88 -16.64 18.30
N SER A 243 1.87 -17.45 17.92
CA SER A 243 3.21 -17.37 18.51
C SER A 243 3.87 -16.05 18.13
N PRO A 244 4.62 -15.38 19.03
CA PRO A 244 5.45 -14.24 18.66
C PRO A 244 6.41 -14.53 17.48
N THR A 245 6.83 -15.79 17.32
CA THR A 245 7.74 -16.25 16.27
C THR A 245 7.07 -16.74 14.99
N ALA A 246 5.74 -16.59 14.86
CA ALA A 246 5.00 -17.17 13.74
C ALA A 246 5.37 -16.57 12.38
N TYR A 247 6.00 -15.39 12.35
CA TYR A 247 6.43 -14.69 11.14
C TYR A 247 7.92 -14.88 10.81
N ASP A 248 8.72 -15.45 11.71
CA ASP A 248 10.19 -15.51 11.60
C ASP A 248 10.67 -16.14 10.29
N ASN A 249 10.00 -17.20 9.85
CA ASN A 249 10.34 -17.86 8.59
C ASN A 249 10.19 -16.90 7.40
N VAL A 250 9.10 -16.11 7.36
CA VAL A 250 8.83 -15.17 6.26
C VAL A 250 9.72 -13.93 6.35
N ILE A 251 9.96 -13.42 7.56
CA ILE A 251 10.93 -12.35 7.80
C ILE A 251 12.31 -12.78 7.27
N SER A 252 12.73 -14.01 7.60
CA SER A 252 14.01 -14.57 7.20
C SER A 252 14.13 -14.78 5.67
N LEU A 253 13.03 -14.98 4.94
CA LEU A 253 13.07 -15.04 3.47
C LEU A 253 13.65 -13.76 2.87
N GLY A 254 13.28 -12.59 3.41
CA GLY A 254 13.82 -11.31 2.96
C GLY A 254 15.33 -11.19 3.16
N ALA A 255 15.92 -11.93 4.11
CA ALA A 255 17.36 -11.94 4.30
C ALA A 255 18.10 -12.73 3.20
N THR A 256 17.43 -13.71 2.57
CA THR A 256 18.05 -14.63 1.61
C THR A 256 18.15 -14.04 0.21
N SER A 257 17.14 -13.30 -0.25
CA SER A 257 17.06 -12.69 -1.57
C SER A 257 15.89 -11.72 -1.65
N PRO A 258 15.99 -10.60 -2.40
CA PRO A 258 14.86 -9.71 -2.67
C PRO A 258 13.76 -10.38 -3.49
N TYR A 259 14.05 -11.53 -4.11
CA TYR A 259 13.10 -12.26 -4.95
C TYR A 259 12.31 -13.33 -4.19
N ALA A 260 12.89 -13.91 -3.14
CA ALA A 260 12.26 -14.94 -2.33
C ALA A 260 10.89 -14.53 -1.74
N PRO A 261 10.67 -13.31 -1.25
CA PRO A 261 9.39 -12.92 -0.66
C PRO A 261 8.30 -12.59 -1.69
N GLN A 262 8.60 -12.53 -3.00
CA GLN A 262 7.68 -12.07 -4.05
C GLN A 262 7.35 -13.17 -5.10
N PRO A 263 7.01 -14.41 -4.72
CA PRO A 263 6.73 -15.47 -5.69
C PRO A 263 5.54 -15.06 -6.56
N SER A 264 5.69 -15.18 -7.88
CA SER A 264 4.64 -14.95 -8.90
C SER A 264 4.00 -13.55 -8.94
N VAL A 265 4.35 -12.64 -8.01
CA VAL A 265 3.90 -11.24 -7.96
C VAL A 265 4.97 -10.25 -8.43
N ARG A 266 6.21 -10.72 -8.57
CA ARG A 266 7.28 -9.94 -9.18
C ARG A 266 7.03 -9.82 -10.67
N TRP A 267 6.86 -8.59 -11.17
CA TRP A 267 6.58 -8.29 -12.59
C TRP A 267 5.20 -8.78 -13.09
N ASN A 268 4.34 -9.20 -12.18
CA ASN A 268 2.97 -9.62 -12.44
C ASN A 268 2.14 -9.09 -11.28
N THR A 269 1.39 -8.02 -11.50
CA THR A 269 0.79 -7.25 -10.42
C THR A 269 -0.66 -6.93 -10.72
N VAL A 270 -1.49 -7.06 -9.70
CA VAL A 270 -2.87 -6.58 -9.67
C VAL A 270 -2.91 -5.38 -8.74
N GLY A 271 -3.41 -4.25 -9.26
CA GLY A 271 -3.50 -2.99 -8.54
C GLY A 271 -4.80 -2.26 -8.84
N SER A 272 -5.06 -1.19 -8.09
CA SER A 272 -6.27 -0.37 -8.22
C SER A 272 -6.05 0.93 -8.97
N GLY A 273 -4.79 1.27 -9.29
CA GLY A 273 -4.40 2.55 -9.86
C GLY A 273 -4.84 2.78 -11.30
N PRO A 274 -4.50 3.95 -11.86
CA PRO A 274 -4.93 4.38 -13.20
C PRO A 274 -4.44 3.50 -14.33
N TYR A 275 -3.39 2.71 -14.11
CA TYR A 275 -2.84 1.79 -15.10
C TYR A 275 -2.65 0.39 -14.54
N TYR A 276 -2.58 -0.60 -15.43
CA TYR A 276 -2.05 -1.92 -15.11
C TYR A 276 -0.80 -2.20 -15.96
N LEU A 277 0.05 -3.11 -15.47
CA LEU A 277 1.22 -3.57 -16.20
C LEU A 277 0.77 -4.50 -17.34
N GLN A 278 0.87 -4.04 -18.58
CA GLN A 278 0.52 -4.85 -19.75
C GLN A 278 1.64 -5.82 -20.10
N SER A 279 2.89 -5.34 -20.10
CA SER A 279 4.07 -6.16 -20.35
C SER A 279 5.32 -5.51 -19.75
N VAL A 280 6.32 -6.35 -19.48
CA VAL A 280 7.66 -5.92 -19.11
C VAL A 280 8.66 -6.88 -19.73
N ASP A 281 9.66 -6.33 -20.40
CA ASP A 281 10.86 -7.03 -20.82
C ASP A 281 11.98 -6.43 -19.99
N GLN A 282 12.54 -7.14 -19.00
CA GLN A 282 13.53 -6.67 -18.02
C GLN A 282 14.86 -6.14 -18.59
N GLY A 283 15.13 -6.30 -19.90
CA GLY A 283 16.25 -5.63 -20.56
C GLY A 283 15.89 -4.45 -21.50
N GLN A 284 14.61 -4.24 -21.84
CA GLN A 284 14.19 -3.23 -22.83
C GLN A 284 13.20 -2.17 -22.32
N GLY A 285 12.17 -2.54 -21.57
CA GLY A 285 11.17 -1.58 -21.10
C GLY A 285 9.94 -2.21 -20.48
N TYR A 286 8.93 -1.38 -20.27
CA TYR A 286 7.60 -1.82 -19.87
C TYR A 286 6.51 -1.02 -20.59
N ILE A 287 5.32 -1.62 -20.65
CA ILE A 287 4.12 -0.99 -21.19
C ILE A 287 3.06 -0.99 -20.10
N LEU A 288 2.54 0.19 -19.81
CA LEU A 288 1.35 0.38 -18.99
C LEU A 288 0.15 0.64 -19.88
N GLN A 289 -1.00 0.09 -19.50
CA GLN A 289 -2.27 0.33 -20.19
C GLN A 289 -3.30 0.86 -19.20
N ALA A 290 -4.14 1.79 -19.66
CA ALA A 290 -5.17 2.40 -18.84
C ALA A 290 -6.07 1.32 -18.22
N ASN A 291 -6.25 1.40 -16.89
CA ASN A 291 -7.04 0.43 -16.15
C ASN A 291 -8.54 0.67 -16.36
N PRO A 292 -9.28 -0.28 -16.97
CA PRO A 292 -10.69 -0.11 -17.26
C PRO A 292 -11.57 -0.12 -16.00
N ALA A 293 -11.06 -0.61 -14.87
CA ALA A 293 -11.75 -0.59 -13.58
C ALA A 293 -11.30 0.56 -12.66
N TYR A 294 -10.43 1.46 -13.14
CA TYR A 294 -9.95 2.57 -12.33
C TYR A 294 -11.10 3.52 -11.97
N ALA A 295 -11.36 3.64 -10.67
CA ALA A 295 -12.26 4.64 -10.13
C ALA A 295 -11.43 5.82 -9.60
N GLN A 296 -11.60 6.99 -10.22
CA GLN A 296 -10.92 8.19 -9.74
C GLN A 296 -11.37 8.56 -8.31
N PRO A 297 -10.48 9.16 -7.49
CA PRO A 297 -10.86 9.65 -6.17
C PRO A 297 -11.89 10.79 -6.27
N ASN A 298 -12.64 11.00 -5.19
CA ASN A 298 -13.74 11.98 -5.14
C ASN A 298 -13.32 13.42 -5.45
N CYS A 299 -12.04 13.78 -5.27
CA CYS A 299 -11.52 15.11 -5.60
C CYS A 299 -11.06 15.27 -7.06
N ALA A 300 -11.17 14.24 -7.91
CA ALA A 300 -10.59 14.27 -9.24
C ALA A 300 -11.09 15.45 -10.10
N GLY A 301 -10.16 16.07 -10.83
CA GLY A 301 -10.39 17.28 -11.62
C GLY A 301 -10.40 18.58 -10.80
N GLN A 302 -10.32 18.52 -9.47
CA GLN A 302 -10.07 19.71 -8.65
C GLN A 302 -8.57 20.09 -8.69
N PRO A 303 -8.23 21.37 -8.45
CA PRO A 303 -6.84 21.77 -8.29
C PRO A 303 -6.13 20.91 -7.24
N ASN A 304 -4.88 20.54 -7.52
CA ASN A 304 -4.03 19.78 -6.58
C ASN A 304 -4.56 18.37 -6.25
N CYS A 305 -5.36 17.78 -7.13
CA CYS A 305 -5.81 16.37 -7.07
C CYS A 305 -5.56 15.67 -8.42
N TYR A 306 -5.94 14.40 -8.51
CA TYR A 306 -5.82 13.54 -9.67
C TYR A 306 -6.57 14.08 -10.91
N PRO A 307 -6.08 13.78 -12.12
CA PRO A 307 -6.74 14.15 -13.37
C PRO A 307 -8.23 13.76 -13.42
N ALA A 308 -9.03 14.59 -14.09
CA ALA A 308 -10.43 14.29 -14.34
C ALA A 308 -10.59 12.99 -15.19
N PRO A 309 -11.73 12.29 -15.08
CA PRO A 309 -12.01 11.14 -15.93
C PRO A 309 -11.81 11.44 -17.43
N GLY A 310 -11.21 10.49 -18.16
CA GLY A 310 -10.90 10.63 -19.59
C GLY A 310 -9.65 11.45 -19.92
N LYS A 311 -8.85 11.85 -18.92
CA LYS A 311 -7.56 12.54 -19.13
C LYS A 311 -6.35 11.63 -19.17
N TYR A 312 -6.48 10.39 -18.73
CA TYR A 312 -5.40 9.41 -18.80
C TYR A 312 -5.20 8.96 -20.25
N VAL A 313 -3.95 8.87 -20.68
CA VAL A 313 -3.60 8.32 -21.99
C VAL A 313 -3.86 6.82 -22.00
N ALA A 314 -4.15 6.25 -23.16
CA ALA A 314 -4.51 4.83 -23.25
C ALA A 314 -3.33 3.89 -22.93
N HIS A 315 -2.11 4.30 -23.31
CA HIS A 315 -0.89 3.53 -23.14
C HIS A 315 0.26 4.46 -22.72
N VAL A 316 1.15 3.95 -21.87
CA VAL A 316 2.44 4.56 -21.56
C VAL A 316 3.51 3.53 -21.91
N ASN A 317 4.39 3.88 -22.84
CA ASN A 317 5.52 3.04 -23.24
C ASN A 317 6.78 3.63 -22.63
N VAL A 318 7.48 2.82 -21.83
CA VAL A 318 8.76 3.22 -21.22
C VAL A 318 9.85 2.29 -21.75
N ALA A 319 10.85 2.88 -22.40
CA ALA A 319 12.05 2.18 -22.83
C ALA A 319 13.22 2.56 -21.91
N TRP A 320 14.06 1.57 -21.56
CA TRP A 320 15.28 1.87 -20.83
C TRP A 320 16.41 2.16 -21.79
N GLU A 321 16.89 3.39 -21.71
CA GLU A 321 18.03 3.85 -22.48
C GLU A 321 19.33 3.60 -21.69
N PRO A 322 20.39 3.06 -22.31
CA PRO A 322 21.67 2.86 -21.64
C PRO A 322 22.43 4.18 -21.38
N SER A 323 21.97 5.28 -21.97
CA SER A 323 22.55 6.61 -21.83
C SER A 323 21.51 7.71 -22.02
N SER A 324 21.76 8.89 -21.46
CA SER A 324 20.89 10.06 -21.64
C SER A 324 20.85 10.56 -23.09
N THR A 325 21.91 10.33 -23.88
CA THR A 325 21.97 10.75 -25.29
C THR A 325 20.81 10.19 -26.11
N GLY A 326 20.53 8.89 -26.00
CA GLY A 326 19.44 8.26 -26.75
C GLY A 326 18.07 8.85 -26.41
N GLY A 327 17.80 9.04 -25.11
CA GLY A 327 16.57 9.68 -24.66
C GLY A 327 16.41 11.13 -25.12
N ILE A 328 17.50 11.91 -25.10
CA ILE A 328 17.50 13.30 -25.59
C ILE A 328 17.23 13.36 -27.09
N GLU A 329 17.89 12.52 -27.89
CA GLU A 329 17.69 12.45 -29.33
C GLU A 329 16.24 12.10 -29.68
N GLN A 330 15.65 11.13 -28.97
CA GLN A 330 14.24 10.75 -29.14
C GLN A 330 13.28 11.87 -28.74
N TYR A 331 13.56 12.57 -27.64
CA TYR A 331 12.75 13.71 -27.19
C TYR A 331 12.80 14.87 -28.20
N ILE A 332 13.99 15.26 -28.67
CA ILE A 332 14.16 16.32 -29.68
C ILE A 332 13.48 15.93 -31.01
N ALA A 333 13.54 14.64 -31.38
CA ALA A 333 12.89 14.13 -32.58
C ALA A 333 11.36 13.98 -32.44
N GLY A 334 10.78 14.24 -31.27
CA GLY A 334 9.35 14.05 -30.99
C GLY A 334 8.92 12.58 -30.96
N GLN A 335 9.85 11.66 -30.74
CA GLN A 335 9.61 10.23 -30.59
C GLN A 335 9.31 9.83 -29.13
N ALA A 336 9.78 10.64 -28.17
CA ALA A 336 9.48 10.51 -26.75
C ALA A 336 8.85 11.80 -26.21
N ASP A 337 7.77 11.67 -25.43
CA ASP A 337 7.14 12.80 -24.75
C ASP A 337 7.94 13.26 -23.50
N VAL A 338 8.69 12.33 -22.90
CA VAL A 338 9.53 12.55 -21.71
C VAL A 338 10.79 11.69 -21.83
N ALA A 339 11.94 12.21 -21.39
CA ALA A 339 13.20 11.47 -21.30
C ALA A 339 13.92 11.78 -19.98
N GLY A 340 14.57 10.77 -19.39
CA GLY A 340 15.47 10.96 -18.26
C GLY A 340 16.86 11.35 -18.73
N PHE A 341 17.42 12.44 -18.18
CA PHE A 341 18.77 12.92 -18.50
C PHE A 341 19.47 13.47 -17.27
N TYR A 342 20.80 13.52 -17.29
CA TYR A 342 21.55 14.11 -16.18
C TYR A 342 21.38 15.63 -16.19
N PRO A 343 21.47 16.30 -15.03
CA PRO A 343 21.39 17.77 -14.97
C PRO A 343 22.43 18.51 -15.83
N THR A 344 23.53 17.84 -16.20
CA THR A 344 24.59 18.36 -17.07
C THR A 344 24.26 18.28 -18.56
N ASP A 345 23.27 17.46 -18.93
CA ASP A 345 22.89 17.26 -20.32
C ASP A 345 21.85 18.33 -20.67
N ILE A 346 22.23 19.26 -21.54
CA ILE A 346 21.33 20.31 -22.00
C ILE A 346 20.68 19.80 -23.30
N PRO A 347 19.35 19.57 -23.33
CA PRO A 347 18.66 19.33 -24.58
C PRO A 347 18.69 20.65 -25.37
N THR A 348 19.52 20.74 -26.40
CA THR A 348 19.61 21.91 -27.31
C THR A 348 19.11 21.61 -28.69
#